data_AF-A0A9D2AY65-F1
#
_entry.id   AF-A0A9D2AY65-F1
#
_cell.length_a   1.000
_cell.length_b   1.000
_cell.length_c   1.000
_cell.angle_alpha   90.00
_cell.angle_beta   90.00
_cell.angle_gamma   90.00
#
_symmetry.space_group_name_H-M   'P 1'
#
loop_
_entity.id
_entity.type
_entity.pdbx_description
1 polymer ?
#
loop_
_entity_poly.entity_id
_entity_poly.type
_entity_poly.pdbx_seq_one_letter_code
_entity_poly.pdbx_strand_id
1 'polypeptide(L)'
;GISLDQLVQNLDFAPTILDYAGIKPPASMQGESFRRLLTGDQNQGWRDAIYYTYYEYPSIHMVKRHYGIRTDRYKLIHFYYDVDEWELYDLEHDPQEMRNVYQDPEYKLVRENLHQKLLETRAYYGDSGALNKKFLYDAGLK
;
A
#
# COMPACT_ATOMS: atom_id res chain seq x y z
N GLY A 1 3.55 -11.89 25.60
CA GLY A 1 3.19 -10.65 24.87
C GLY A 1 1.97 -10.92 24.03
N ILE A 2 1.40 -9.87 23.40
CA ILE A 2 0.34 -10.02 22.38
C ILE A 2 0.97 -10.06 20.98
N SER A 3 0.35 -10.77 20.05
CA SER A 3 0.69 -10.80 18.63
C SER A 3 -0.53 -10.41 17.82
N LEU A 4 -0.33 -9.65 16.75
CA LEU A 4 -1.38 -9.06 15.92
C LEU A 4 -0.97 -9.16 14.44
N ASP A 5 -1.87 -9.64 13.59
CA ASP A 5 -1.62 -9.82 12.15
C ASP A 5 -2.20 -8.66 11.30
N GLN A 6 -2.81 -7.67 11.96
CA GLN A 6 -3.39 -6.49 11.31
C GLN A 6 -2.33 -5.66 10.58
N LEU A 7 -2.73 -5.10 9.44
CA LEU A 7 -1.85 -4.34 8.57
C LEU A 7 -1.51 -2.96 9.14
N VAL A 8 -0.33 -2.81 9.74
CA VAL A 8 0.23 -1.54 10.23
C VAL A 8 1.27 -1.00 9.26
N GLN A 9 1.35 0.32 9.13
CA GLN A 9 2.27 1.05 8.27
C GLN A 9 3.14 2.02 9.09
N ASN A 10 4.28 2.43 8.53
CA ASN A 10 5.19 3.40 9.18
C ASN A 10 4.48 4.72 9.56
N LEU A 11 3.51 5.14 8.76
CA LEU A 11 2.67 6.33 8.96
C LEU A 11 1.75 6.25 10.20
N ASP A 12 1.50 5.07 10.75
CA ASP A 12 0.64 4.89 11.93
C ASP A 12 1.34 5.17 13.26
N PHE A 13 2.67 5.17 13.29
CA PHE A 13 3.41 5.39 14.53
C PHE A 13 3.20 6.81 15.10
N ALA A 14 3.29 7.84 14.25
CA ALA A 14 3.08 9.22 14.68
C ALA A 14 1.69 9.46 15.32
N PRO A 15 0.55 9.13 14.68
CA PRO A 15 -0.76 9.28 15.31
C PRO A 15 -0.92 8.39 16.55
N THR A 16 -0.28 7.21 16.61
CA THR A 16 -0.28 6.37 17.81
C THR A 16 0.44 7.04 18.99
N ILE A 17 1.61 7.63 18.77
CA ILE A 17 2.37 8.35 19.82
C ILE A 17 1.54 9.53 20.35
N LEU A 18 0.91 10.30 19.46
CA LEU A 18 0.05 11.43 19.85
C LEU A 18 -1.16 10.97 20.66
N ASP A 19 -1.82 9.89 20.26
CA ASP A 19 -2.94 9.29 20.99
C ASP A 19 -2.53 8.90 22.42
N TYR A 20 -1.40 8.21 22.59
CA TYR A 20 -0.87 7.89 23.94
C TYR A 20 -0.52 9.13 24.75
N ALA A 21 -0.09 10.22 24.12
CA ALA A 21 0.17 11.50 24.76
C ALA A 21 -1.11 12.31 25.08
N GLY A 22 -2.30 11.83 24.70
CA GLY A 22 -3.57 12.55 24.86
C GLY A 22 -3.71 13.73 23.90
N ILE A 23 -2.93 13.76 22.81
CA ILE A 23 -2.95 14.81 21.79
C ILE A 23 -3.73 14.29 20.58
N LYS A 24 -4.71 15.08 20.12
CA LYS A 24 -5.48 14.73 18.92
C LYS A 24 -4.58 14.80 17.67
N PRO A 25 -4.43 13.71 16.88
CA PRO A 25 -3.69 13.77 15.62
C PRO A 25 -4.31 14.79 14.64
N PRO A 26 -3.49 15.58 13.92
CA PRO A 26 -3.98 16.46 12.85
C PRO A 26 -4.68 15.69 11.74
N ALA A 27 -5.71 16.28 11.14
CA ALA A 27 -6.47 15.66 10.03
C ALA A 27 -5.64 15.43 8.76
N SER A 28 -4.48 16.06 8.63
CA SER A 28 -3.54 15.86 7.52
C SER A 28 -2.67 14.61 7.69
N MET A 29 -2.62 14.00 8.87
CA MET A 29 -1.94 12.71 9.05
C MET A 29 -2.75 11.63 8.33
N GLN A 30 -2.06 10.89 7.47
CA GLN A 30 -2.68 9.82 6.68
C GLN A 30 -2.76 8.49 7.44
N GLY A 31 -2.06 8.38 8.58
CA GLY A 31 -2.09 7.18 9.41
C GLY A 31 -3.14 7.20 10.50
N GLU A 32 -3.35 6.02 11.09
CA GLU A 32 -4.31 5.81 12.17
C GLU A 32 -3.61 5.29 13.41
N SER A 33 -4.08 5.71 14.58
CA SER A 33 -3.57 5.13 15.83
C SER A 33 -3.96 3.64 15.92
N PHE A 34 -2.96 2.77 16.05
CA PHE A 34 -3.15 1.34 16.30
C PHE A 34 -3.28 1.00 17.80
N ARG A 35 -3.33 2.01 18.68
CA ARG A 35 -3.57 1.81 20.12
C ARG A 35 -4.77 0.91 20.39
N ARG A 36 -5.85 1.08 19.61
CA ARG A 36 -7.08 0.27 19.70
C ARG A 36 -6.84 -1.23 19.49
N LEU A 37 -5.91 -1.58 18.60
CA LEU A 37 -5.53 -2.98 18.37
C LEU A 37 -4.81 -3.58 19.58
N LEU A 38 -4.05 -2.76 20.31
CA LEU A 38 -3.28 -3.18 21.50
C LEU A 38 -4.16 -3.32 22.75
N THR A 39 -5.27 -2.58 22.82
CA THR A 39 -6.18 -2.56 23.98
C THR A 39 -7.37 -3.50 23.86
N GLY A 40 -7.47 -4.27 22.77
CA GLY A 40 -8.50 -5.29 22.57
C GLY A 40 -9.87 -4.77 22.12
N ASP A 41 -9.97 -3.51 21.68
CA ASP A 41 -11.20 -2.97 21.07
C ASP A 41 -11.20 -3.29 19.57
N GLN A 42 -11.43 -4.57 19.24
CA GLN A 42 -11.50 -5.05 17.86
C GLN A 42 -12.87 -4.76 17.19
N ASN A 43 -13.83 -4.19 17.93
CA ASN A 43 -15.16 -3.87 17.41
C ASN A 43 -15.14 -2.68 16.44
N GLN A 44 -14.06 -1.91 16.43
CA GLN A 44 -13.82 -0.86 15.43
C GLN A 44 -12.96 -1.44 14.31
N GLY A 45 -13.49 -1.46 13.09
CA GLY A 45 -12.79 -1.95 11.92
C GLY A 45 -11.37 -1.38 11.78
N TRP A 46 -10.50 -2.17 11.17
CA TRP A 46 -9.17 -1.78 10.73
C TRP A 46 -9.13 -1.81 9.20
N ARG A 47 -8.09 -1.24 8.60
CA ARG A 47 -7.91 -1.34 7.16
C ARG A 47 -7.67 -2.80 6.73
N ASP A 48 -8.23 -3.17 5.60
CA ASP A 48 -8.05 -4.48 4.97
C ASP A 48 -6.98 -4.48 3.86
N ALA A 49 -6.41 -3.30 3.56
CA ALA A 49 -5.30 -3.14 2.65
C ALA A 49 -4.38 -1.99 3.06
N ILE A 50 -3.11 -2.11 2.65
CA ILE A 50 -2.12 -1.04 2.69
C ILE A 50 -1.75 -0.65 1.27
N TYR A 51 -1.57 0.65 1.04
CA TYR A 51 -1.07 1.21 -0.20
C TYR A 51 0.34 1.73 0.01
N TYR A 52 1.20 1.54 -0.99
CA TYR A 52 2.56 2.04 -0.98
C TYR A 52 2.99 2.46 -2.39
N THR A 53 4.03 3.28 -2.43
CA THR A 53 4.57 3.87 -3.65
C THR A 53 6.09 4.00 -3.51
N TYR A 54 6.79 3.81 -4.62
CA TYR A 54 8.23 3.87 -4.70
C TYR A 54 8.64 4.57 -6.00
N TYR A 55 9.57 5.54 -5.88
CA TYR A 55 9.83 6.53 -6.93
C TYR A 55 11.26 6.48 -7.50
N GLU A 56 12.07 5.48 -7.15
CA GLU A 56 13.52 5.61 -7.30
C GLU A 56 14.12 4.99 -8.56
N TYR A 57 13.75 5.54 -9.72
CA TYR A 57 14.45 5.26 -10.98
C TYR A 57 14.37 6.44 -11.97
N PRO A 58 15.49 6.77 -12.67
CA PRO A 58 16.87 6.38 -12.37
C PRO A 58 17.39 7.16 -11.14
N SER A 59 17.90 6.46 -10.13
CA SER A 59 18.49 7.04 -8.91
C SER A 59 19.31 5.97 -8.18
N ILE A 60 19.84 6.26 -6.99
CA ILE A 60 20.82 5.48 -6.24
C ILE A 60 20.44 4.01 -6.10
N HIS A 61 19.20 3.69 -5.70
CA HIS A 61 18.78 2.30 -5.53
C HIS A 61 18.39 1.58 -6.84
N MET A 62 18.27 2.30 -7.96
CA MET A 62 17.96 1.74 -9.29
C MET A 62 16.71 0.84 -9.35
N VAL A 63 15.72 1.06 -8.48
CA VAL A 63 14.51 0.23 -8.42
C VAL A 63 13.40 0.88 -9.26
N LYS A 64 12.87 0.13 -10.22
CA LYS A 64 11.79 0.57 -11.10
C LYS A 64 10.65 1.21 -10.30
N ARG A 65 10.17 2.35 -10.78
CA ARG A 65 9.09 3.10 -10.11
C ARG A 65 7.83 2.25 -10.10
N HIS A 66 7.21 2.14 -8.94
CA HIS A 66 6.00 1.34 -8.80
C HIS A 66 5.12 1.83 -7.67
N TYR A 67 3.87 1.42 -7.73
CA TYR A 67 2.93 1.55 -6.63
C TYR A 67 2.14 0.25 -6.52
N GLY A 68 1.57 0.00 -5.35
CA GLY A 68 0.84 -1.23 -5.14
C GLY A 68 -0.04 -1.20 -3.92
N ILE A 69 -0.88 -2.23 -3.82
CA ILE A 69 -1.63 -2.56 -2.61
C ILE A 69 -1.25 -3.94 -2.11
N ARG A 70 -1.32 -4.12 -0.80
CA ARG A 70 -1.23 -5.42 -0.14
C ARG A 70 -2.42 -5.59 0.80
N THR A 71 -3.11 -6.71 0.70
CA THR A 71 -4.09 -7.19 1.70
C THR A 71 -3.40 -8.19 2.64
N ASP A 72 -4.18 -8.83 3.51
CA ASP A 72 -3.74 -10.01 4.26
C ASP A 72 -3.15 -11.12 3.37
N ARG A 73 -3.79 -11.39 2.23
CA ARG A 73 -3.49 -12.51 1.33
C ARG A 73 -2.88 -12.12 -0.01
N TYR A 74 -3.23 -10.99 -0.61
CA TYR A 74 -2.79 -10.69 -1.97
C TYR A 74 -2.00 -9.40 -2.05
N LYS A 75 -1.09 -9.32 -3.01
CA LYS A 75 -0.36 -8.09 -3.34
C LYS A 75 -0.43 -7.83 -4.83
N LEU A 76 -0.83 -6.62 -5.20
CA LEU A 76 -0.90 -6.13 -6.57
C LEU A 76 0.09 -4.97 -6.74
N ILE A 77 0.93 -5.03 -7.75
CA ILE A 77 1.98 -4.04 -8.03
C ILE A 77 1.88 -3.59 -9.49
N HIS A 78 2.06 -2.29 -9.71
CA HIS A 78 2.21 -1.72 -11.04
C HIS A 78 3.56 -1.03 -11.16
N PHE A 79 4.43 -1.57 -12.02
CA PHE A 79 5.64 -0.89 -12.45
C PHE A 79 5.31 0.01 -13.63
N TYR A 80 5.70 1.28 -13.52
CA TYR A 80 5.42 2.29 -14.53
C TYR A 80 6.70 3.04 -14.91
N TYR A 81 6.58 4.01 -15.82
CA TYR A 81 7.63 4.86 -16.38
C TYR A 81 8.37 4.24 -17.56
N ASP A 82 9.43 3.48 -17.32
CA ASP A 82 10.25 2.88 -18.39
C ASP A 82 9.86 1.43 -18.70
N VAL A 83 8.98 0.87 -17.89
CA VAL A 83 8.22 -0.37 -18.11
C VAL A 83 6.74 -0.12 -17.79
N ASP A 84 5.85 -0.99 -18.28
CA ASP A 84 4.41 -0.94 -18.00
C ASP A 84 3.94 -2.37 -17.70
N GLU A 85 4.18 -2.82 -16.47
CA GLU A 85 4.01 -4.22 -16.08
C GLU A 85 3.26 -4.34 -14.76
N TRP A 86 2.43 -5.39 -14.69
CA TRP A 86 1.67 -5.72 -13.49
C TRP A 86 2.11 -7.04 -12.89
N GLU A 87 2.18 -7.06 -11.56
CA GLU A 87 2.44 -8.27 -10.79
C GLU A 87 1.35 -8.50 -9.74
N LEU A 88 0.94 -9.75 -9.60
CA LEU A 88 0.00 -10.20 -8.57
C LEU A 88 0.60 -11.42 -7.87
N TYR A 89 0.63 -11.39 -6.54
CA TYR A 89 1.12 -12.47 -5.70
C TYR A 89 0.04 -12.93 -4.72
N ASP A 90 -0.12 -14.25 -4.58
CA ASP A 90 -0.92 -14.88 -3.52
C ASP A 90 0.01 -15.23 -2.35
N LEU A 91 0.02 -14.41 -1.32
CA LEU A 91 0.90 -14.52 -0.16
C LEU A 91 0.58 -15.73 0.73
N GLU A 92 -0.59 -16.35 0.57
CA GLU A 92 -0.93 -17.60 1.26
C GLU A 92 -0.19 -18.79 0.63
N HIS A 93 -0.15 -18.87 -0.70
CA HIS A 93 0.49 -19.95 -1.44
C HIS A 93 1.95 -19.67 -1.82
N ASP A 94 2.32 -18.39 -1.88
CA ASP A 94 3.62 -17.88 -2.29
C ASP A 94 4.07 -16.73 -1.36
N PRO A 95 4.38 -17.03 -0.08
CA PRO A 95 4.81 -16.02 0.89
C PRO A 95 6.16 -15.38 0.55
N GLN A 96 6.91 -15.94 -0.40
CA GLN A 96 8.18 -15.42 -0.88
C GLN A 96 8.05 -14.56 -2.14
N GLU A 97 6.84 -14.39 -2.67
CA GLU A 97 6.55 -13.55 -3.84
C GLU A 97 7.35 -13.95 -5.09
N MET A 98 7.53 -15.26 -5.29
CA MET A 98 8.36 -15.81 -6.36
C MET A 98 7.60 -16.09 -7.66
N ARG A 99 6.27 -16.14 -7.61
CA ARG A 99 5.39 -16.46 -8.74
C ARG A 99 4.38 -15.35 -8.98
N ASN A 100 4.63 -14.57 -10.02
CA ASN A 100 3.64 -13.64 -10.54
C ASN A 100 2.46 -14.41 -11.18
N VAL A 101 1.28 -14.33 -10.57
CA VAL A 101 0.02 -14.95 -11.04
C VAL A 101 -0.89 -13.96 -11.77
N TYR A 102 -0.40 -12.77 -12.14
CA TYR A 102 -1.24 -11.71 -12.74
C TYR A 102 -1.98 -12.16 -13.99
N GLN A 103 -1.35 -12.97 -14.86
CA GLN A 103 -1.98 -13.45 -16.10
C GLN A 103 -2.78 -14.75 -15.91
N ASP A 104 -2.75 -15.34 -14.73
CA ASP A 104 -3.43 -16.60 -14.44
C ASP A 104 -4.96 -16.42 -14.44
N PRO A 105 -5.72 -17.12 -15.30
CA PRO A 105 -7.17 -17.01 -15.37
C PRO A 105 -7.89 -17.31 -14.05
N GLU A 106 -7.33 -18.16 -13.18
CA GLU A 106 -7.93 -18.49 -11.88
C GLU A 106 -8.01 -17.27 -10.96
N TYR A 107 -7.08 -16.32 -11.13
CA TYR A 107 -7.00 -15.10 -10.32
C TYR A 107 -7.74 -13.91 -10.93
N LYS A 108 -8.53 -14.10 -12.00
CA LYS A 108 -9.22 -12.99 -12.71
C LYS A 108 -10.05 -12.12 -11.77
N LEU A 109 -10.89 -12.73 -10.94
CA LEU A 109 -11.78 -11.99 -10.02
C LEU A 109 -10.96 -11.29 -8.92
N VAL A 110 -9.92 -11.94 -8.40
CA VAL A 110 -8.99 -11.35 -7.42
C VAL A 110 -8.31 -10.12 -8.00
N ARG A 111 -7.80 -10.23 -9.23
CA ARG A 111 -7.16 -9.13 -9.97
C ARG A 111 -8.12 -7.96 -10.15
N GLU A 112 -9.36 -8.20 -10.59
CA GLU A 112 -10.37 -7.15 -10.76
C GLU A 112 -10.70 -6.43 -9.44
N ASN A 113 -10.89 -7.19 -8.36
CA ASN A 113 -11.15 -6.63 -7.03
C ASN A 113 -9.97 -5.79 -6.50
N LEU A 114 -8.74 -6.26 -6.69
CA LEU A 114 -7.55 -5.54 -6.25
C LEU A 114 -7.31 -4.27 -7.06
N HIS A 115 -7.58 -4.26 -8.37
CA HIS A 115 -7.55 -3.03 -9.16
C HIS A 115 -8.56 -2.01 -8.65
N GLN A 116 -9.78 -2.43 -8.36
CA GLN A 116 -10.81 -1.54 -7.81
C GLN A 116 -10.37 -0.97 -6.45
N LYS A 117 -9.90 -1.82 -5.55
CA LYS A 117 -9.41 -1.40 -4.23
C LYS A 117 -8.18 -0.48 -4.33
N LEU A 118 -7.30 -0.72 -5.29
CA LEU A 118 -6.15 0.15 -5.58
C LEU A 118 -6.60 1.55 -6.01
N LEU A 119 -7.59 1.65 -6.89
CA LEU A 119 -8.15 2.94 -7.30
C LEU A 119 -8.76 3.70 -6.11
N GLU A 120 -9.56 3.02 -5.29
CA GLU A 120 -10.17 3.58 -4.08
C GLU A 120 -9.12 4.07 -3.08
N THR A 121 -8.09 3.25 -2.83
CA THR A 121 -7.04 3.57 -1.85
C THR A 121 -6.15 4.71 -2.34
N ARG A 122 -5.85 4.78 -3.64
CA ARG A 122 -5.12 5.93 -4.22
C ARG A 122 -5.94 7.22 -4.07
N ALA A 123 -7.23 7.18 -4.38
CA ALA A 123 -8.11 8.32 -4.20
C ALA A 123 -8.18 8.77 -2.74
N TYR A 124 -8.27 7.82 -1.79
CA TYR A 124 -8.26 8.09 -0.36
C TYR A 124 -6.99 8.82 0.09
N TYR A 125 -5.82 8.39 -0.37
CA TYR A 125 -4.54 9.04 -0.04
C TYR A 125 -4.21 10.25 -0.92
N GLY A 126 -5.10 10.64 -1.84
CA GLY A 126 -4.89 11.76 -2.76
C GLY A 126 -3.81 11.50 -3.81
N ASP A 127 -3.47 10.24 -4.08
CA ASP A 127 -2.54 9.85 -5.13
C ASP A 127 -3.25 9.67 -6.50
N SER A 128 -2.53 9.86 -7.60
CA SER A 128 -3.09 9.71 -8.95
C SER A 128 -2.02 9.47 -10.03
N GLY A 129 -2.45 8.94 -11.17
CA GLY A 129 -1.59 8.85 -12.35
C GLY A 129 -1.08 10.21 -12.84
N ALA A 130 -1.82 11.29 -12.58
CA ALA A 130 -1.36 12.65 -12.88
C ALA A 130 -0.18 13.07 -12.00
N LEU A 131 -0.20 12.72 -10.71
CA LEU A 131 0.92 12.94 -9.81
C LEU A 131 2.15 12.12 -10.22
N ASN A 132 1.96 10.86 -10.60
CA ASN A 132 3.05 10.04 -11.15
C ASN A 132 3.75 10.74 -12.32
N LYS A 133 2.98 11.23 -13.31
CA LYS A 133 3.52 11.96 -14.47
C LYS A 133 4.20 13.27 -14.08
N LYS A 134 3.58 14.03 -13.16
CA LYS A 134 4.15 15.29 -12.66
C LYS A 134 5.51 15.06 -12.03
N PHE A 135 5.65 14.05 -11.17
CA PHE A 135 6.92 13.75 -10.49
C PHE A 135 8.00 13.20 -11.43
N LEU A 136 7.63 12.59 -12.56
CA LEU A 136 8.59 12.26 -13.62
C LEU A 136 9.11 13.54 -14.29
N TYR A 137 8.19 14.42 -14.69
CA TYR A 137 8.54 15.70 -15.33
C TYR A 137 9.40 16.59 -14.42
N ASP A 138 9.02 16.74 -13.15
CA ASP A 138 9.76 17.55 -12.16
C ASP A 138 11.16 16.98 -11.92
N ALA A 139 11.36 15.68 -12.13
CA ALA A 139 12.67 15.01 -12.08
C ALA A 139 13.46 15.09 -13.40
N GLY A 140 12.94 15.77 -14.43
CA GLY A 140 13.57 15.87 -15.76
C GLY A 140 13.43 14.61 -16.61
N LEU A 141 12.55 13.69 -16.23
CA LEU A 141 12.28 12.42 -16.92
C LEU A 141 11.08 12.59 -17.85
N LYS A 142 11.16 12.03 -19.06
CA LYS A 142 10.10 12.04 -20.07
C LYS A 142 9.53 10.64 -20.27
#